data_AF-A0A8J3GIA8-F1
#
_entry.id   AF-A0A8J3GIA8-F1
#
_cell.length_a   1.000
_cell.length_b   1.000
_cell.length_c   1.000
_cell.angle_alpha   90.00
_cell.angle_beta   90.00
_cell.angle_gamma   90.00
#
_symmetry.space_group_name_H-M   'P 1'
#
loop_
_entity.id
_entity.type
_entity.pdbx_description
1 polymer ?
#
loop_
_entity_poly.entity_id
_entity_poly.type
_entity_poly.pdbx_seq_one_letter_code
_entity_poly.pdbx_strand_id
1 'polypeptide(L)' 'MEEEAIPVRGSMIGADLSNHSVDDLEAYRDALHAEIVRVNEAISRRGATRNAAEQFFKR' A
#
# COMPACT_ATOMS: atom_id res chain seq x y z
N MET A 1 -15.36 -21.34 -4.17
CA MET A 1 -15.75 -20.00 -3.67
C MET A 1 -14.56 -19.11 -3.98
N GLU A 2 -14.68 -18.26 -4.98
CA GLU A 2 -13.69 -17.22 -5.21
C GLU A 2 -13.90 -16.19 -4.11
N GLU A 3 -13.05 -16.26 -3.08
CA GLU A 3 -13.05 -15.30 -2.00
C GLU A 3 -12.51 -13.99 -2.59
N GLU A 4 -13.43 -13.18 -3.12
CA GLU A 4 -13.15 -11.83 -3.58
C GLU A 4 -12.63 -11.07 -2.35
N ALA A 5 -11.31 -10.90 -2.28
CA ALA A 5 -10.64 -10.19 -1.21
C ALA A 5 -11.22 -8.77 -1.16
N ILE A 6 -12.13 -8.55 -0.21
CA ILE A 6 -12.74 -7.25 0.04
C ILE A 6 -11.57 -6.28 0.23
N PRO A 7 -11.42 -5.24 -0.59
CA PRO A 7 -10.36 -4.28 -0.39
C PRO A 7 -10.58 -3.67 0.99
N VAL A 8 -9.66 -3.95 1.92
CA VAL A 8 -9.71 -3.48 3.30
C VAL A 8 -9.65 -1.95 3.26
N ARG A 9 -10.83 -1.34 3.19
CA ARG A 9 -10.99 0.10 3.33
C ARG A 9 -10.76 0.41 4.80
N GLY A 10 -9.53 0.81 5.13
CA GLY A 10 -9.28 1.72 6.24
C GLY A 10 -8.33 1.26 7.32
N SER A 11 -7.09 0.90 6.99
CA SER A 11 -6.01 1.00 7.98
C SER A 11 -5.71 2.49 8.20
N MET A 12 -6.33 3.10 9.22
CA MET A 12 -6.13 4.52 9.54
C MET A 12 -4.85 4.69 10.37
N ILE A 13 -3.85 5.35 9.80
CA ILE A 13 -2.61 5.70 10.52
C ILE A 13 -2.99 6.50 11.78
N GLY A 14 -2.48 6.06 12.94
CA GLY A 14 -2.75 6.70 14.23
C GLY A 14 -4.06 6.29 14.90
N ALA A 15 -4.70 5.20 14.47
CA ALA A 15 -5.82 4.60 15.19
C ALA A 15 -5.42 4.24 16.64
N ASP A 16 -6.36 4.39 17.58
CA ASP A 16 -6.15 3.92 18.95
C ASP A 16 -6.13 2.38 18.97
N LEU A 17 -5.03 1.84 19.48
CA LEU A 17 -4.74 0.41 19.53
C LEU A 17 -5.01 -0.21 20.90
N SER A 18 -5.43 0.59 21.88
CA SER A 18 -5.56 0.19 23.29
C SER A 18 -6.43 -1.05 23.53
N ASN A 19 -7.42 -1.30 22.69
CA ASN A 19 -8.37 -2.42 22.81
C ASN A 19 -8.11 -3.59 21.84
N HIS A 20 -7.02 -3.58 21.08
CA HIS A 20 -6.73 -4.64 20.11
C HIS A 20 -6.01 -5.81 20.78
N SER A 21 -6.37 -7.04 20.40
CA SER A 21 -5.58 -8.22 20.80
C SER A 21 -4.24 -8.25 20.06
N VAL A 22 -3.33 -9.12 20.48
CA VAL A 22 -2.03 -9.32 19.79
C VAL A 22 -2.27 -9.75 18.34
N ASP A 23 -3.17 -10.70 18.10
CA ASP A 23 -3.49 -11.19 16.77
C ASP A 23 -4.08 -10.08 15.89
N ASP A 24 -4.93 -9.21 16.44
CA ASP A 24 -5.46 -8.05 15.73
C ASP A 24 -4.35 -7.08 15.32
N LEU A 25 -3.36 -6.86 16.20
CA LEU A 25 -2.21 -6.00 15.94
C LEU A 25 -1.30 -6.59 14.86
N GLU A 26 -1.11 -7.90 14.84
CA GLU A 26 -0.35 -8.58 13.80
C GLU A 26 -1.03 -8.48 12.44
N ALA A 27 -2.34 -8.74 12.38
CA ALA A 27 -3.13 -8.57 11.16
C ALA A 27 -3.11 -7.10 10.68
N TYR A 28 -3.22 -6.14 11.61
CA TYR A 28 -3.16 -4.71 11.31
C TYR A 28 -1.79 -4.29 10.75
N ARG A 29 -0.69 -4.77 11.35
CA ARG A 29 0.67 -4.56 10.87
C ARG A 29 0.83 -5.09 9.44
N ASP A 30 0.37 -6.31 9.19
CA ASP A 30 0.54 -6.97 7.89
C ASP A 30 -0.25 -6.24 6.79
N ALA A 31 -1.44 -5.75 7.11
CA ALA A 31 -2.23 -4.91 6.21
C ALA A 31 -1.51 -3.58 5.88
N LEU A 32 -0.92 -2.91 6.87
CA LEU A 32 -0.15 -1.68 6.66
C LEU A 32 1.11 -1.93 5.81
N HIS A 33 1.81 -3.05 6.02
CA HIS A 33 2.97 -3.42 5.20
C HIS A 33 2.59 -3.69 3.75
N ALA A 34 1.49 -4.41 3.51
CA ALA A 34 0.98 -4.62 2.16
C ALA A 34 0.66 -3.29 1.46
N GLU A 35 0.08 -2.34 2.19
CA GLU A 35 -0.22 -1.01 1.68
C GLU A 35 1.04 -0.21 1.35
N ILE A 36 2.10 -0.29 2.17
CA ILE A 36 3.40 0.32 1.88
C ILE A 36 3.98 -0.25 0.57
N VAL A 37 3.94 -1.56 0.37
CA VAL A 37 4.41 -2.20 -0.86
C VAL A 37 3.64 -1.68 -2.07
N ARG A 38 2.31 -1.68 -2.00
CA ARG A 38 1.43 -1.17 -3.07
C ARG A 38 1.74 0.29 -3.44
N VAL A 39 1.94 1.15 -2.43
CA VAL A 39 2.28 2.57 -2.61
C VAL A 39 3.66 2.71 -3.26
N ASN A 40 4.66 1.97 -2.80
CA ASN A 40 6.01 1.97 -3.38
C ASN A 40 6.00 1.54 -4.86
N GLU A 41 5.22 0.51 -5.21
CA GLU A 41 5.05 0.11 -6.61
C GLU A 41 4.39 1.19 -7.46
N ALA A 42 3.40 1.89 -6.91
CA ALA A 42 2.76 3.01 -7.61
C ALA A 42 3.75 4.18 -7.83
N ILE A 43 4.59 4.47 -6.85
CA ILE A 43 5.66 5.48 -6.96
C ILE A 43 6.66 5.06 -8.04
N SER A 44 7.17 3.82 -7.99
CA SER A 44 8.13 3.29 -8.95
C SER A 44 7.60 3.32 -10.38
N ARG A 45 6.34 2.91 -10.60
CA ARG A 45 5.68 2.99 -11.91
C ARG A 45 5.64 4.42 -12.44
N ARG A 46 5.23 5.38 -11.60
CA ARG A 46 5.17 6.80 -11.99
C ARG A 46 6.55 7.39 -12.27
N GLY A 47 7.56 7.02 -11.48
CA GLY A 47 8.95 7.43 -11.69
C GLY A 47 9.53 6.89 -13.01
N ALA A 48 9.27 5.61 -13.31
CA ALA A 48 9.67 5.00 -14.58
C ALA A 48 9.02 5.70 -15.79
N THR A 49 7.73 6.03 -15.71
CA THR A 49 7.04 6.80 -16.75
C THR A 49 7.63 8.20 -16.92
N ARG A 50 7.96 8.89 -15.83
CA ARG A 50 8.57 10.23 -15.90
C ARG A 50 9.94 10.19 -16.58
N ASN A 51 10.80 9.24 -16.22
CA ASN A 51 12.12 9.09 -16.83
C ASN A 51 12.03 8.76 -18.33
N ALA A 52 11.09 7.89 -18.73
CA ALA A 52 10.85 7.59 -20.14
C ALA A 52 10.37 8.82 -20.93
N ALA A 53 9.46 9.62 -20.35
CA ALA A 53 9.01 10.87 -20.95
C ALA A 53 10.15 11.88 -21.09
N GLU A 54 10.96 12.07 -20.03
CA GLU A 54 12.09 13.01 -20.06
C GLU A 54 13.16 12.62 -21.10
N GLN A 55 13.38 11.32 -21.36
CA GLN A 55 14.28 10.88 -22.44
C GLN A 55 13.68 11.06 -23.85
N PHE A 56 12.36 10.94 -23.99
CA PHE A 56 11.68 11.17 -25.27
C PHE A 56 11.71 12.65 -25.67
N PHE A 57 11.54 13.58 -24.73
CA PHE A 57 11.56 15.04 -24.99
C PHE A 57 12.96 15.65 -25.15
N LYS A 58 14.02 14.95 -24.74
CA LYS A 58 15.42 15.41 -24.87
C LYS A 58 16.09 15.00 -26.20
N ARG A 59 15.40 14.25 -27.05
CA ARG A 59 15.86 13.88 -28.40
C ARG A 59 15.46 14.91 -29.44
#